data_AF-A0A941PF91-F1
#
_entry.id   AF-A0A941PF91-F1
#
_cell.length_a   1.000
_cell.length_b   1.000
_cell.length_c   1.000
_cell.angle_alpha   90.00
_cell.angle_beta   90.00
_cell.angle_gamma   90.00
#
_symmetry.space_group_name_H-M   'P 1'
#
loop_
_entity.id
_entity.type
_entity.pdbx_description
1 polymer ?
#
loop_
_entity_poly.entity_id
_entity_poly.type
_entity_poly.pdbx_seq_one_letter_code
_entity_poly.pdbx_strand_id
1 'polypeptide(L)'
;AHGHHFSLKELTDALQVYVDNYNRWDSSQGSNHWCKKVGGAQTRLPAHVVNEYCRADRAFEPCPSEWESKLPRTQEVPRLWDSTQSKYIKGSWFIPPSAEDGLGLTYAFLRYTEHLESESAPGYGFFVWMAEKEELCRADLKALQSLWKTRTQQLKLLQSQLLSGVNQCVLA
;
A
#
# COMPACT_ATOMS: atom_id res chain seq x y z
N ALA A 1 -9.78 10.64 -21.53
CA ALA A 1 -9.92 11.64 -20.45
C ALA A 1 -8.74 11.47 -19.50
N HIS A 2 -7.78 12.40 -19.52
CA HIS A 2 -6.65 12.41 -18.58
C HIS A 2 -6.98 13.44 -17.48
N GLY A 3 -6.90 13.06 -16.19
CA GLY A 3 -7.01 14.05 -15.11
C GLY A 3 -7.75 13.63 -13.84
N HIS A 4 -8.29 12.42 -13.73
CA HIS A 4 -8.79 11.98 -12.42
C HIS A 4 -7.61 11.71 -11.48
N HIS A 5 -7.47 12.55 -10.46
CA HIS A 5 -6.50 12.36 -9.40
C HIS A 5 -6.83 11.04 -8.68
N PHE A 6 -5.85 10.13 -8.62
CA PHE A 6 -5.97 8.89 -7.86
C PHE A 6 -6.30 9.20 -6.40
N SER A 7 -7.18 8.41 -5.79
CA SER A 7 -7.59 8.55 -4.39
C SER A 7 -7.27 7.27 -3.62
N LEU A 8 -6.60 7.41 -2.48
CA LEU A 8 -6.37 6.29 -1.55
C LEU A 8 -7.63 5.88 -0.76
N LYS A 9 -8.74 6.61 -0.90
CA LYS A 9 -9.96 6.43 -0.10
C LYS A 9 -10.48 4.99 -0.14
N GLU A 10 -10.52 4.37 -1.32
CA GLU A 10 -11.05 3.01 -1.44
C GLU A 10 -10.24 2.00 -0.62
N LEU A 11 -8.90 2.12 -0.62
CA LEU A 11 -8.03 1.24 0.15
C LEU A 11 -8.12 1.55 1.65
N THR A 12 -8.11 2.83 2.04
CA THR A 12 -8.20 3.21 3.46
C THR A 12 -9.56 2.83 4.06
N ASP A 13 -10.65 2.97 3.31
CA ASP A 13 -11.98 2.54 3.76
C ASP A 13 -12.05 1.02 3.92
N ALA A 14 -11.51 0.27 2.96
CA ALA A 14 -11.46 -1.19 3.05
C ALA A 14 -10.66 -1.67 4.26
N LEU A 15 -9.50 -1.05 4.53
CA LEU A 15 -8.69 -1.32 5.71
C LEU A 15 -9.40 -0.94 7.01
N GLN A 16 -10.06 0.23 7.05
CA GLN A 16 -10.82 0.66 8.23
C GLN A 16 -11.94 -0.34 8.55
N VAL A 17 -12.71 -0.77 7.55
CA VAL A 17 -13.77 -1.76 7.75
C VAL A 17 -13.18 -3.10 8.23
N TYR A 18 -12.03 -3.53 7.70
CA TYR A 18 -11.37 -4.75 8.15
C TYR A 18 -10.95 -4.65 9.61
N VAL A 19 -10.31 -3.54 9.99
CA VAL A 19 -9.89 -3.25 11.35
C VAL A 19 -11.09 -3.23 12.31
N ASP A 20 -12.15 -2.48 11.98
CA ASP A 20 -13.34 -2.33 12.84
C ASP A 20 -14.06 -3.66 13.12
N ASN A 21 -13.89 -4.64 12.24
CA ASN A 21 -14.54 -5.94 12.34
C ASN A 21 -13.56 -7.10 12.62
N TYR A 22 -12.27 -6.82 12.84
CA TYR A 22 -11.23 -7.84 12.96
C TYR A 22 -11.58 -8.92 14.00
N ASN A 23 -11.97 -8.50 15.20
CA ASN A 23 -12.34 -9.41 16.30
C ASN A 23 -13.80 -9.90 16.24
N ARG A 24 -14.57 -9.48 15.22
CA ARG A 24 -16.01 -9.77 15.08
C ARG A 24 -16.30 -10.75 13.95
N TRP A 25 -15.44 -10.79 12.96
CA TRP A 25 -15.57 -11.66 11.81
C TRP A 25 -14.95 -13.01 12.06
N ASP A 26 -15.58 -14.05 11.50
CA ASP A 26 -14.93 -15.34 11.37
C ASP A 26 -13.83 -15.30 10.29
N SER A 27 -13.04 -16.37 10.21
CA SER A 27 -11.94 -16.48 9.25
C SER A 27 -12.39 -16.39 7.78
N SER A 28 -13.62 -16.81 7.46
CA SER A 28 -14.16 -16.74 6.10
C SER A 28 -14.50 -15.30 5.72
N GLN A 29 -15.21 -14.59 6.61
CA GLN A 29 -15.53 -13.18 6.45
C GLN A 29 -14.27 -12.31 6.38
N GLY A 30 -13.33 -12.54 7.29
CA GLY A 30 -12.03 -11.86 7.34
C GLY A 30 -11.24 -12.06 6.04
N SER A 31 -10.96 -13.31 5.65
CA SER A 31 -10.21 -13.59 4.41
C SER A 31 -10.93 -13.06 3.17
N ASN A 32 -12.25 -13.17 3.08
CA ASN A 32 -13.01 -12.66 1.93
C ASN A 32 -12.86 -11.13 1.82
N HIS A 33 -13.06 -10.40 2.91
CA HIS A 33 -12.90 -8.95 2.90
C HIS A 33 -11.44 -8.55 2.63
N TRP A 34 -10.48 -9.21 3.28
CA TRP A 34 -9.06 -8.97 3.06
C TRP A 34 -8.69 -9.15 1.59
N CYS A 35 -8.93 -10.32 1.02
CA CYS A 35 -8.55 -10.62 -0.35
C CYS A 35 -9.34 -9.76 -1.36
N LYS A 36 -10.67 -9.70 -1.24
CA LYS A 36 -11.50 -9.10 -2.30
C LYS A 36 -11.67 -7.59 -2.17
N LYS A 37 -11.63 -7.02 -0.95
CA LYS A 37 -11.80 -5.58 -0.72
C LYS A 37 -10.47 -4.88 -0.56
N VAL A 38 -9.62 -5.32 0.37
CA VAL A 38 -8.28 -4.73 0.57
C VAL A 38 -7.39 -5.03 -0.62
N GLY A 39 -7.19 -6.32 -0.96
CA GLY A 39 -6.40 -6.73 -2.11
C GLY A 39 -6.98 -6.18 -3.42
N GLY A 40 -8.31 -6.18 -3.54
CA GLY A 40 -9.00 -5.61 -4.69
C GLY A 40 -8.76 -4.11 -4.86
N ALA A 41 -8.65 -3.33 -3.79
CA ALA A 41 -8.26 -1.92 -3.87
C ALA A 41 -6.76 -1.75 -4.18
N GLN A 42 -5.92 -2.67 -3.69
CA GLN A 42 -4.48 -2.67 -3.94
C GLN A 42 -4.11 -2.88 -5.42
N THR A 43 -4.92 -3.61 -6.20
CA THR A 43 -4.69 -3.76 -7.65
C THR A 43 -4.82 -2.46 -8.44
N ARG A 44 -5.51 -1.44 -7.89
CA ARG A 44 -5.73 -0.13 -8.54
C ARG A 44 -4.71 0.93 -8.11
N LEU A 45 -3.73 0.58 -7.28
CA LEU A 45 -2.74 1.54 -6.80
C LEU A 45 -1.83 2.02 -7.94
N PRO A 46 -1.53 3.32 -8.00
CA PRO A 46 -0.55 3.84 -8.93
C PRO A 46 0.86 3.41 -8.50
N ALA A 47 1.77 3.35 -9.46
CA ALA A 47 3.14 2.89 -9.25
C ALA A 47 3.88 3.58 -8.09
N HIS A 48 3.61 4.86 -7.84
CA HIS A 48 4.26 5.57 -6.73
C HIS A 48 3.82 5.07 -5.35
N VAL A 49 2.57 4.61 -5.18
CA VAL A 49 2.12 3.98 -3.92
C VAL A 49 2.64 2.55 -3.84
N VAL A 50 2.63 1.82 -4.95
CA VAL A 50 3.21 0.46 -5.00
C VAL A 50 4.69 0.47 -4.62
N ASN A 51 5.46 1.46 -5.07
CA ASN A 51 6.86 1.61 -4.68
C ASN A 51 7.02 1.81 -3.16
N GLU A 52 6.10 2.51 -2.49
CA GLU A 52 6.12 2.62 -1.03
C GLU A 52 5.90 1.26 -0.36
N TYR A 53 5.03 0.43 -0.93
CA TYR A 53 4.78 -0.94 -0.48
C TYR A 53 5.93 -1.92 -0.78
N CYS A 54 6.73 -1.68 -1.82
CA CYS A 54 7.81 -2.58 -2.24
C CYS A 54 9.20 -2.16 -1.73
N ARG A 55 9.33 -1.00 -1.06
CA ARG A 55 10.63 -0.49 -0.62
C ARG A 55 11.24 -1.39 0.47
N ALA A 56 12.51 -1.74 0.42
CA ALA A 56 13.10 -2.64 1.43
C ALA A 56 13.70 -1.90 2.65
N ASP A 57 13.94 -0.60 2.52
CA ASP A 57 14.77 0.18 3.45
C ASP A 57 14.03 0.80 4.65
N ARG A 58 12.70 0.71 4.69
CA ARG A 58 11.85 1.33 5.73
C ARG A 58 10.55 0.54 5.84
N ALA A 59 9.83 0.64 6.93
CA ALA A 59 8.52 0.01 7.07
C ALA A 59 7.37 1.03 7.13
N PHE A 60 6.15 0.54 7.28
CA PHE A 60 4.99 1.39 7.60
C PHE A 60 4.80 1.56 9.11
N GLU A 61 5.41 0.70 9.93
CA GLU A 61 5.50 0.87 11.38
C GLU A 61 6.98 0.93 11.81
N PRO A 62 7.42 1.97 12.52
CA PRO A 62 6.64 3.17 12.88
C PRO A 62 6.19 3.95 11.64
N CYS A 63 4.99 4.55 11.72
CA CYS A 63 4.47 5.43 10.66
C CYS A 63 5.50 6.50 10.32
N PRO A 64 5.94 6.61 9.05
CA PRO A 64 7.01 7.53 8.74
C PRO A 64 6.64 9.00 8.97
N SER A 65 7.61 9.75 9.50
CA SER A 65 7.49 11.19 9.73
C SER A 65 7.54 12.01 8.44
N GLU A 66 8.25 11.52 7.44
CA GLU A 66 8.44 12.18 6.14
C GLU A 66 8.18 11.20 4.98
N TRP A 67 7.70 11.70 3.84
CA TRP A 67 7.50 10.92 2.63
C TRP A 67 8.34 11.51 1.49
N GLU A 68 9.39 10.80 1.10
CA GLU A 68 10.37 11.28 0.14
C GLU A 68 9.73 11.51 -1.24
N SER A 69 10.20 12.52 -1.96
CA SER A 69 9.76 12.78 -3.34
C SER A 69 10.36 11.81 -4.34
N LYS A 70 11.56 11.29 -4.07
CA LYS A 70 12.28 10.33 -4.90
C LYS A 70 12.12 8.93 -4.31
N LEU A 71 11.25 8.14 -4.93
CA LEU A 71 11.04 6.76 -4.52
C LEU A 71 12.00 5.82 -5.27
N PRO A 72 12.63 4.86 -4.57
CA PRO A 72 13.24 3.69 -5.19
C PRO A 72 12.23 3.02 -6.14
N ARG A 73 12.65 2.76 -7.38
CA ARG A 73 11.83 2.10 -8.39
C ARG A 73 11.92 0.58 -8.28
N THR A 74 11.89 0.07 -7.06
CA THR A 74 11.90 -1.37 -6.81
C THR A 74 10.45 -1.83 -6.75
N GLN A 75 9.97 -2.48 -7.81
CA GLN A 75 8.66 -3.15 -7.83
C GLN A 75 8.77 -4.63 -7.42
N GLU A 76 9.97 -5.08 -7.04
CA GLU A 76 10.18 -6.44 -6.57
C GLU A 76 9.52 -6.60 -5.21
N VAL A 77 8.51 -7.47 -5.16
CA VAL A 77 7.88 -7.87 -3.91
C VAL A 77 8.64 -9.09 -3.38
N PRO A 78 9.25 -9.00 -2.19
CA PRO A 78 10.27 -9.98 -1.81
C PRO A 78 9.73 -11.38 -1.51
N ARG A 79 8.45 -11.56 -1.15
CA ARG A 79 7.95 -12.86 -0.67
C ARG A 79 6.47 -13.12 -1.00
N LEU A 80 6.23 -13.91 -2.05
CA LEU A 80 4.98 -14.67 -2.24
C LEU A 80 5.24 -16.11 -1.78
N TRP A 81 4.37 -16.68 -0.95
CA TRP A 81 4.46 -18.10 -0.58
C TRP A 81 3.89 -18.97 -1.70
N ASP A 82 4.73 -19.82 -2.30
CA ASP A 82 4.29 -20.84 -3.25
C ASP A 82 4.02 -22.13 -2.48
N SER A 83 2.74 -22.48 -2.32
CA SER A 83 2.30 -23.71 -1.64
C SER A 83 2.70 -24.97 -2.39
N THR A 84 2.84 -24.91 -3.72
CA THR A 84 3.25 -26.04 -4.55
C THR A 84 4.72 -26.36 -4.34
N GLN A 85 5.57 -25.33 -4.24
CA GLN A 85 7.01 -25.48 -4.06
C GLN A 85 7.46 -25.41 -2.59
N SER A 86 6.54 -25.14 -1.66
CA SER A 86 6.83 -24.94 -0.24
C SER A 86 7.97 -23.96 0.02
N LYS A 87 8.03 -22.86 -0.75
CA LYS A 87 9.08 -21.84 -0.63
C LYS A 87 8.54 -20.45 -0.96
N TYR A 88 9.26 -19.44 -0.47
CA TYR A 88 9.04 -18.07 -0.92
C TYR A 88 9.65 -17.85 -2.31
N ILE A 89 8.85 -17.27 -3.20
CA ILE A 89 9.26 -16.84 -4.54
C ILE A 89 9.12 -15.32 -4.66
N LYS A 90 9.78 -14.73 -5.66
CA LYS A 90 9.56 -13.33 -6.01
C LYS A 90 8.16 -13.20 -6.59
N GLY A 91 7.35 -12.34 -5.98
CA GLY A 91 6.03 -11.99 -6.49
C GLY A 91 6.09 -10.74 -7.37
N SER A 92 5.06 -10.53 -8.17
CA SER A 92 4.82 -9.28 -8.89
C SER A 92 3.51 -8.67 -8.44
N TRP A 93 3.50 -7.36 -8.21
CA TRP A 93 2.26 -6.64 -7.87
C TRP A 93 1.25 -6.65 -9.03
N PHE A 94 1.76 -6.58 -10.27
CA PHE A 94 0.94 -6.38 -11.47
C PHE A 94 0.75 -7.65 -12.30
N ILE A 95 1.51 -8.72 -11.99
CA ILE A 95 1.45 -9.99 -12.73
C ILE A 95 0.95 -11.05 -11.75
N PRO A 96 -0.34 -11.45 -11.83
CA PRO A 96 -0.84 -12.52 -10.99
C PRO A 96 -0.21 -13.87 -11.40
N PRO A 97 0.01 -14.79 -10.45
CA PRO A 97 0.49 -16.14 -10.75
C PRO A 97 -0.42 -16.93 -11.70
N SER A 98 -1.74 -16.74 -11.60
CA SER A 98 -2.71 -17.37 -12.50
C SER A 98 -4.01 -16.56 -12.62
N ALA A 99 -5.00 -17.07 -13.34
CA ALA A 99 -6.33 -16.44 -13.40
C ALA A 99 -7.12 -16.57 -12.08
N GLU A 100 -6.79 -17.55 -11.25
CA GLU A 100 -7.50 -17.87 -10.01
C GLU A 100 -6.71 -17.48 -8.75
N ASP A 101 -5.43 -17.16 -8.89
CA ASP A 101 -4.51 -16.83 -7.82
C ASP A 101 -3.85 -15.47 -8.09
N GLY A 102 -3.91 -14.56 -7.12
CA GLY A 102 -3.43 -13.20 -7.31
C GLY A 102 -3.86 -12.20 -6.25
N LEU A 103 -3.22 -11.02 -6.32
CA LEU A 103 -3.58 -9.86 -5.53
C LEU A 103 -5.02 -9.47 -5.84
N GLY A 104 -5.85 -9.37 -4.81
CA GLY A 104 -7.29 -9.09 -5.00
C GLY A 104 -8.15 -10.32 -5.21
N LEU A 105 -7.55 -11.50 -5.35
CA LEU A 105 -8.24 -12.77 -5.56
C LEU A 105 -8.10 -13.67 -4.33
N THR A 106 -6.87 -14.08 -4.03
CA THR A 106 -6.53 -15.09 -3.00
C THR A 106 -5.72 -14.49 -1.86
N TYR A 107 -5.13 -13.31 -2.07
CA TYR A 107 -4.37 -12.60 -1.07
C TYR A 107 -4.47 -11.08 -1.24
N ALA A 108 -4.14 -10.38 -0.16
CA ALA A 108 -3.78 -8.96 -0.19
C ALA A 108 -2.33 -8.79 0.28
N PHE A 109 -1.78 -7.61 0.08
CA PHE A 109 -0.44 -7.28 0.51
C PHE A 109 -0.46 -6.58 1.87
N LEU A 110 0.44 -6.98 2.76
CA LEU A 110 0.66 -6.34 4.06
C LEU A 110 2.13 -6.00 4.22
N ARG A 111 2.42 -4.84 4.79
CA ARG A 111 3.80 -4.42 5.09
C ARG A 111 4.05 -4.53 6.60
N TYR A 112 5.06 -5.30 6.96
CA TYR A 112 5.34 -5.73 8.33
C TYR A 112 6.77 -5.37 8.76
N THR A 113 6.98 -5.14 10.05
CA THR A 113 8.29 -5.18 10.70
C THR A 113 8.38 -6.38 11.64
N GLU A 114 9.40 -7.22 11.46
CA GLU A 114 9.67 -8.37 12.34
C GLU A 114 9.83 -7.97 13.82
N HIS A 115 10.10 -6.69 14.09
CA HIS A 115 10.17 -6.12 15.43
C HIS A 115 9.36 -4.83 15.50
N LEU A 116 8.17 -4.90 16.12
CA LEU A 116 7.37 -3.72 16.51
C LEU A 116 8.13 -2.79 17.51
N GLU A 117 9.32 -3.20 17.95
CA GLU A 117 10.14 -2.52 18.96
C GLU A 117 11.37 -1.79 18.38
N SER A 118 11.62 -1.86 17.08
CA SER A 118 12.78 -1.22 16.44
C SER A 118 12.33 -0.13 15.46
N GLU A 119 12.52 1.13 15.85
CA GLU A 119 12.16 2.34 15.08
C GLU A 119 12.87 2.44 13.70
N SER A 120 13.80 1.52 13.39
CA SER A 120 14.61 1.55 12.15
C SER A 120 14.78 0.18 11.49
N ALA A 121 13.91 -0.79 11.78
CA ALA A 121 14.02 -2.10 11.13
C ALA A 121 13.58 -2.02 9.64
N PRO A 122 14.32 -2.65 8.70
CA PRO A 122 13.85 -2.80 7.34
C PRO A 122 12.50 -3.53 7.33
N GLY A 123 11.53 -2.98 6.58
CA GLY A 123 10.20 -3.56 6.47
C GLY A 123 10.17 -4.67 5.43
N TYR A 124 9.51 -5.78 5.75
CA TYR A 124 9.23 -6.86 4.81
C TYR A 124 7.76 -6.80 4.39
N GLY A 125 7.51 -6.93 3.10
CA GLY A 125 6.16 -7.03 2.58
C GLY A 125 5.82 -8.46 2.18
N PHE A 126 4.61 -8.89 2.50
CA PHE A 126 4.11 -10.24 2.26
C PHE A 126 2.73 -10.22 1.62
N PHE A 127 2.51 -11.16 0.72
CA PHE A 127 1.17 -11.52 0.29
C PHE A 127 0.58 -12.52 1.28
N VAL A 128 -0.56 -12.17 1.88
CA VAL A 128 -1.23 -12.98 2.89
C VAL A 128 -2.71 -13.13 2.57
N TRP A 129 -3.25 -14.32 2.82
CA TRP A 129 -4.66 -14.65 2.67
C TRP A 129 -5.55 -13.96 3.72
N MET A 130 -4.94 -13.57 4.84
CA MET A 130 -5.56 -12.80 5.92
C MET A 130 -4.46 -12.13 6.75
N ALA A 131 -4.72 -10.95 7.30
CA ALA A 131 -3.80 -10.36 8.27
C ALA A 131 -3.91 -11.09 9.61
N GLU A 132 -2.78 -11.47 10.19
CA GLU A 132 -2.70 -12.23 11.45
C GLU A 132 -2.88 -11.39 12.70
N LYS A 133 -2.75 -10.06 12.58
CA LYS A 133 -2.80 -9.11 13.70
C LYS A 133 -3.50 -7.83 13.28
N GLU A 134 -4.44 -7.35 14.10
CA GLU A 134 -5.19 -6.12 13.86
C GLU A 134 -4.28 -4.88 13.82
N GLU A 135 -3.25 -4.87 14.68
CA GLU A 135 -2.28 -3.78 14.82
C GLU A 135 -1.52 -3.52 13.53
N LEU A 136 -1.22 -4.58 12.76
CA LEU A 136 -0.54 -4.44 11.47
C LEU A 136 -1.42 -3.76 10.44
N CYS A 137 -2.71 -4.11 10.40
CA CYS A 137 -3.68 -3.43 9.54
C CYS A 137 -3.86 -1.97 9.94
N ARG A 138 -3.87 -1.67 11.25
CA ARG A 138 -3.93 -0.29 11.74
C ARG A 138 -2.68 0.51 11.34
N ALA A 139 -1.50 -0.08 11.43
CA ALA A 139 -0.26 0.55 11.00
C ALA A 139 -0.28 0.87 9.49
N ASP A 140 -0.69 -0.11 8.68
CA ASP A 140 -0.86 0.08 7.23
C ASP A 140 -1.83 1.22 6.91
N LEU A 141 -3.00 1.23 7.58
CA LEU A 141 -4.01 2.27 7.44
C LEU A 141 -3.45 3.66 7.82
N LYS A 142 -2.78 3.77 8.96
CA LYS A 142 -2.20 5.02 9.45
C LYS A 142 -1.12 5.56 8.49
N ALA A 143 -0.24 4.69 8.00
CA ALA A 143 0.78 5.04 7.04
C ALA A 143 0.16 5.54 5.72
N LEU A 144 -0.84 4.85 5.19
CA LEU A 144 -1.53 5.27 3.96
C LEU A 144 -2.29 6.59 4.12
N GLN A 145 -2.95 6.83 5.26
CA GLN A 145 -3.61 8.10 5.56
C GLN A 145 -2.59 9.25 5.62
N SER A 146 -1.43 9.02 6.26
CA SER A 146 -0.32 9.97 6.32
C SER A 146 0.22 10.27 4.92
N LEU A 147 0.55 9.23 4.15
CA LEU A 147 1.00 9.34 2.77
C LEU A 147 0.01 10.13 1.91
N TRP A 148 -1.29 9.80 2.00
CA TRP A 148 -2.33 10.48 1.26
C TRP A 148 -2.38 11.97 1.56
N LYS A 149 -2.34 12.33 2.85
CA LYS A 149 -2.31 13.71 3.30
C LYS A 149 -1.11 14.46 2.73
N THR A 150 0.09 13.88 2.82
CA THR A 150 1.32 14.49 2.29
C THR A 150 1.29 14.66 0.77
N ARG A 151 0.89 13.63 0.01
CA ARG A 151 0.82 13.71 -1.46
C ARG A 151 -0.24 14.71 -1.92
N THR A 152 -1.37 14.80 -1.22
CA THR A 152 -2.40 15.82 -1.50
C THR A 152 -1.87 17.23 -1.29
N GLN A 153 -1.11 17.47 -0.22
CA GLN A 153 -0.49 18.77 0.06
C GLN A 153 0.57 19.13 -0.99
N GLN A 154 1.44 18.18 -1.35
CA GLN A 154 2.45 18.36 -2.39
C GLN A 154 1.82 18.70 -3.74
N LEU A 155 0.73 18.02 -4.12
CA LEU A 155 0.02 18.32 -5.35
C LEU A 155 -0.53 19.74 -5.36
N LYS A 156 -1.19 20.17 -4.27
CA LYS A 156 -1.72 21.54 -4.15
C LYS A 156 -0.62 22.58 -4.30
N LEU A 157 0.53 22.37 -3.65
CA LEU A 157 1.68 23.27 -3.75
C LEU A 157 2.21 23.35 -5.18
N LEU A 158 2.40 22.21 -5.86
CA LEU A 158 2.87 22.15 -7.24
C LEU A 158 1.89 22.85 -8.19
N GLN A 159 0.58 22.67 -8.00
CA GLN A 159 -0.44 23.36 -8.78
C GLN A 159 -0.36 24.89 -8.60
N SER A 160 -0.21 25.38 -7.37
CA SER A 160 -0.03 26.82 -7.11
C SER A 160 1.26 27.37 -7.72
N GLN A 161 2.36 26.62 -7.67
CA GLN A 161 3.64 27.01 -8.28
C GLN A 161 3.56 27.06 -9.80
N LEU A 162 2.90 26.09 -10.44
CA LEU A 162 2.70 26.09 -11.89
C LEU A 162 1.84 27.28 -12.33
N LEU A 163 0.75 27.57 -11.62
CA LEU A 163 -0.12 28.71 -11.94
C LEU A 163 0.59 30.06 -11.76
N SER A 164 1.40 30.21 -10.72
CA SER A 164 2.18 31.43 -10.49
C SER A 164 3.36 31.60 -11.45
N GLY A 165 4.04 30.51 -11.82
CA GLY A 165 5.12 30.52 -12.81
C GLY A 165 4.63 30.78 -14.24
N VAL A 166 3.45 30.28 -14.61
CA VAL A 166 2.80 30.60 -15.89
C VAL A 166 2.50 32.10 -15.98
N ASN A 167 2.06 32.73 -14.89
CA ASN A 167 1.81 34.18 -14.85
C ASN A 167 3.09 35.03 -15.00
N GLN A 168 4.27 34.49 -14.64
CA GLN A 168 5.55 35.18 -14.85
C GLN A 168 6.07 35.05 -16.29
N CYS A 169 5.74 33.95 -16.99
CA CYS A 169 6.21 33.71 -18.36
C CYS A 169 5.37 34.43 -19.44
N VAL A 170 4.17 34.93 -19.09
CA VAL A 170 3.27 35.68 -20.00
C VAL A 170 3.51 37.21 -19.91
N LEU A 171 4.30 37.66 -18.92
CA LEU A 171 4.61 39.08 -18.69
C LEU A 171 6.06 39.47 -19.08
N ALA A 172 6.80 38.57 -19.74
CA ALA A 172 8.14 38.81 -20.28
C ALA A 172 8.11 38.75 -21.81
#